data_AF-A0A7C9EB06-F1
#
_entry.id   AF-A0A7C9EB06-F1
#
_cell.length_a   1.000
_cell.length_b   1.000
_cell.length_c   1.000
_cell.angle_alpha   90.00
_cell.angle_beta   90.00
_cell.angle_gamma   90.00
#
_symmetry.space_group_name_H-M   'P 1'
#
loop_
_entity.id
_entity.type
_entity.pdbx_description
1 polymer ?
#
loop_
_entity_poly.entity_id
_entity_poly.type
_entity_poly.pdbx_seq_one_letter_code
_entity_poly.pdbx_strand_id
1 'polypeptide(L)'
;FIDQSQDPKCGFRCNCDSGTVNTAIACKYGFHWVCWDEICRPKEDGGLGVRSIPSMNEALKTKWLWRFATEDEVLWKKVIVCKYDSDRLGWWSKKSHFAHGVGCWKSILSTLDFFKSSVRFEVENGARVLFWHDKWCGDQPLKAHFPNLFRLASSKEATVQEILSWNGSEHFWNITFTRSPNDWEEESILDLLSLLADSKVNVHPGGEDQIVWSLDSRGIFSVKSVCEKKLVSISTDFPAKEIWKSKAPTKACFLAWAASKGKVPTEIMLKKKKLQFS
;
A
#
# COMPACT_ATOMS: atom_id res chain seq x y z
N PHE A 1 -8.21 -30.26 -31.48
CA PHE A 1 -8.04 -28.80 -31.36
C PHE A 1 -9.12 -28.31 -30.40
N ILE A 2 -8.88 -27.96 -29.14
CA ILE A 2 -7.69 -27.45 -28.48
C ILE A 2 -7.57 -28.12 -27.10
N ASP A 3 -6.37 -28.63 -26.85
CA ASP A 3 -5.81 -29.06 -25.58
C ASP A 3 -5.60 -27.81 -24.69
N GLN A 4 -6.19 -27.80 -23.49
CA GLN A 4 -5.80 -26.89 -22.40
C GLN A 4 -5.38 -27.73 -21.18
N SER A 5 -4.33 -28.51 -21.37
CA SER A 5 -3.38 -28.82 -20.32
C SER A 5 -2.69 -27.52 -19.86
N GLN A 6 -3.17 -26.95 -18.76
CA GLN A 6 -2.34 -26.08 -17.92
C GLN A 6 -2.37 -26.62 -16.50
N ASP A 7 -1.31 -27.36 -16.19
CA ASP A 7 -0.85 -27.70 -14.86
C ASP A 7 0.19 -26.64 -14.45
N PRO A 8 -0.14 -25.65 -13.59
CA PRO A 8 0.86 -24.88 -12.89
C PRO A 8 0.95 -25.44 -11.47
N LYS A 9 2.07 -26.14 -11.20
CA LYS A 9 2.55 -26.53 -9.88
C LYS A 9 2.16 -25.52 -8.79
N CYS A 10 1.17 -25.90 -7.99
CA CYS A 10 0.75 -25.37 -6.69
C CYS A 10 1.21 -23.91 -6.38
N GLY A 11 0.50 -22.93 -6.93
CA GLY A 11 0.50 -21.56 -6.43
C GLY A 11 -0.71 -21.34 -5.53
N PHE A 12 -0.49 -20.92 -4.28
CA PHE A 12 -1.45 -20.70 -3.19
C PHE A 12 -2.65 -19.78 -3.52
N ARG A 13 -3.54 -20.19 -4.43
CA ARG A 13 -4.75 -19.44 -4.76
C ARG A 13 -5.94 -20.38 -4.84
N CYS A 14 -6.56 -20.63 -3.70
CA CYS A 14 -7.96 -21.04 -3.66
C CYS A 14 -8.80 -19.77 -3.68
N ASN A 15 -9.31 -19.40 -4.85
CA ASN A 15 -10.27 -18.30 -4.96
C ASN A 15 -11.60 -18.79 -4.36
N CYS A 16 -11.94 -18.28 -3.19
CA CYS A 16 -13.28 -18.42 -2.62
C CYS A 16 -13.99 -17.09 -2.90
N ASP A 17 -14.62 -16.96 -4.06
CA ASP A 17 -15.43 -15.79 -4.36
C ASP A 17 -16.57 -15.68 -3.35
N SER A 18 -16.68 -14.49 -2.76
CA SER A 18 -17.68 -14.08 -1.77
C SER A 18 -19.06 -14.03 -2.43
N GLY A 19 -19.73 -15.18 -2.48
CA GLY A 19 -21.11 -15.26 -2.96
C GLY A 19 -21.67 -16.67 -3.10
N THR A 20 -20.81 -17.69 -3.15
CA THR A 20 -21.25 -19.08 -3.32
C THR A 20 -20.92 -19.94 -2.11
N VAL A 21 -21.96 -20.61 -1.62
CA VAL A 21 -21.98 -21.53 -0.49
C VAL A 21 -20.87 -22.59 -0.59
N ASN A 22 -20.03 -22.68 0.45
CA ASN A 22 -19.27 -23.87 0.85
C ASN A 22 -18.65 -24.74 -0.27
N THR A 23 -17.63 -24.25 -0.96
CA THR A 23 -16.75 -25.14 -1.74
C THR A 23 -15.41 -25.30 -1.03
N ALA A 24 -15.25 -26.43 -0.33
CA ALA A 24 -13.92 -26.93 0.00
C ALA A 24 -13.29 -27.40 -1.30
N ILE A 25 -12.22 -26.74 -1.72
CA ILE A 25 -11.44 -27.17 -2.87
C ILE A 25 -10.54 -28.32 -2.40
N ALA A 26 -10.68 -29.49 -3.01
CA ALA A 26 -9.78 -30.60 -2.82
C ALA A 26 -8.44 -30.26 -3.50
N CYS A 27 -7.42 -29.94 -2.71
CA CYS A 27 -6.06 -29.92 -3.24
C CYS A 27 -5.58 -31.38 -3.37
N LYS A 28 -4.69 -31.64 -4.34
CA LYS A 28 -4.08 -32.95 -4.67
C LYS A 28 -3.42 -33.66 -3.47
N TYR A 29 -3.33 -33.00 -2.30
CA TYR A 29 -2.68 -33.46 -1.07
C TYR A 29 -3.55 -33.34 0.20
N GLY A 30 -4.85 -33.00 0.11
CA GLY A 30 -5.75 -32.99 1.27
C GLY A 30 -6.88 -31.95 1.22
N PHE A 31 -7.87 -32.13 2.10
CA PHE A 31 -8.99 -31.20 2.28
C PHE A 31 -8.64 -30.08 3.25
N HIS A 32 -8.67 -28.83 2.78
CA HIS A 32 -8.56 -27.66 3.64
C HIS A 32 -9.95 -27.27 4.18
N TRP A 33 -10.12 -27.39 5.49
CA TRP A 33 -11.42 -27.16 6.16
C TRP A 33 -11.72 -25.68 6.42
N VAL A 34 -10.67 -24.88 6.59
CA VAL A 34 -10.72 -23.42 6.77
C VAL A 34 -9.90 -22.79 5.65
N CYS A 35 -10.40 -21.74 5.01
CA CYS A 35 -9.65 -21.05 3.96
C CYS A 35 -8.46 -20.26 4.54
N TRP A 36 -7.44 -20.03 3.72
CA TRP A 36 -6.22 -19.34 4.14
C TRP A 36 -6.48 -17.90 4.61
N ASP A 37 -7.44 -17.21 4.01
CA ASP A 37 -7.81 -15.84 4.41
C ASP A 37 -8.40 -15.78 5.82
N GLU A 38 -9.19 -16.79 6.22
CA GLU A 38 -9.67 -16.90 7.60
C GLU A 38 -8.56 -17.25 8.58
N ILE A 39 -7.62 -18.11 8.19
CA ILE A 39 -6.47 -18.50 9.02
C ILE A 39 -5.55 -17.29 9.29
N CYS A 40 -5.39 -16.41 8.30
CA CYS A 40 -4.50 -15.26 8.41
C CYS A 40 -5.00 -14.12 9.29
N ARG A 41 -6.28 -14.13 9.66
CA ARG A 41 -6.84 -13.07 10.51
C ARG A 41 -6.20 -13.08 11.90
N PRO A 42 -6.20 -11.94 12.61
CA PRO A 42 -5.83 -11.89 14.02
C PRO A 42 -6.64 -12.92 14.82
N LYS A 43 -6.07 -13.37 15.95
CA LYS A 43 -6.75 -14.34 16.82
C LYS A 43 -8.03 -13.77 17.42
N GLU A 44 -8.02 -12.45 17.61
CA GLU A 44 -9.12 -11.62 18.07
C GLU A 44 -10.31 -11.67 17.10
N ASP A 45 -10.02 -11.73 15.79
CA ASP A 45 -11.02 -11.77 14.71
C ASP A 45 -11.34 -13.21 14.25
N GLY A 46 -11.00 -14.20 15.08
CA GLY A 46 -11.26 -15.61 14.80
C GLY A 46 -10.30 -16.28 13.82
N GLY A 47 -9.15 -15.68 13.51
CA GLY A 47 -8.08 -16.35 12.77
C GLY A 47 -7.05 -17.04 13.68
N LEU A 48 -5.92 -17.43 13.11
CA LEU A 48 -4.77 -18.00 13.82
C LEU A 48 -3.61 -17.01 13.98
N GLY A 49 -3.71 -15.82 13.39
CA GLY A 49 -2.64 -14.82 13.37
C GLY A 49 -1.45 -15.19 12.49
N VAL A 50 -1.63 -16.14 11.56
CA VAL A 50 -0.58 -16.52 10.60
C VAL A 50 -0.45 -15.42 9.55
N ARG A 51 0.77 -15.07 9.14
CA ARG A 51 0.95 -14.04 8.11
C ARG A 51 0.52 -14.55 6.74
N SER A 52 -0.35 -13.80 6.08
CA SER A 52 -0.74 -14.04 4.69
C SER A 52 0.47 -13.93 3.77
N ILE A 53 0.74 -14.99 3.01
CA ILE A 53 1.81 -15.02 2.01
C ILE A 53 1.56 -13.96 0.92
N PRO A 54 0.35 -13.79 0.36
CA PRO A 54 0.04 -12.66 -0.52
C PRO A 54 0.39 -11.30 0.10
N SER A 55 -0.03 -11.04 1.33
CA SER A 55 0.26 -9.77 2.02
C SER A 55 1.76 -9.57 2.26
N MET A 56 2.47 -10.64 2.64
CA MET A 56 3.92 -10.62 2.82
C MET A 56 4.64 -10.33 1.51
N ASN A 57 4.24 -10.99 0.43
CA ASN A 57 4.82 -10.78 -0.90
C ASN A 57 4.59 -9.33 -1.37
N GLU A 58 3.39 -8.78 -1.18
CA GLU A 58 3.10 -7.39 -1.47
C GLU A 58 3.97 -6.44 -0.64
N ALA A 59 4.08 -6.68 0.67
CA ALA A 59 4.91 -5.89 1.57
C ALA A 59 6.41 -5.93 1.19
N LEU A 60 6.92 -7.07 0.73
CA LEU A 60 8.29 -7.18 0.24
C LEU A 60 8.50 -6.43 -1.08
N LYS A 61 7.51 -6.43 -1.99
CA LYS A 61 7.55 -5.60 -3.19
C LYS A 61 7.55 -4.11 -2.84
N THR A 62 6.69 -3.69 -1.91
CA THR A 62 6.67 -2.31 -1.41
C THR A 62 7.99 -1.95 -0.74
N LYS A 63 8.64 -2.87 -0.02
CA LYS A 63 9.98 -2.66 0.54
C LYS A 63 11.01 -2.33 -0.54
N TRP A 64 10.98 -3.00 -1.69
CA TRP A 64 11.87 -2.68 -2.80
C TRP A 64 11.62 -1.29 -3.39
N LEU A 65 10.35 -0.85 -3.45
CA LEU A 65 10.01 0.52 -3.86
C LEU A 65 10.51 1.56 -2.84
N TRP A 66 10.36 1.29 -1.55
CA TRP A 66 10.93 2.12 -0.49
C TRP A 66 12.44 2.27 -0.65
N ARG A 67 13.15 1.14 -0.79
CA ARG A 67 14.60 1.14 -1.03
C ARG A 67 14.99 1.89 -2.30
N PHE A 68 14.20 1.78 -3.37
CA PHE A 68 14.46 2.54 -4.60
C PHE A 68 14.38 4.04 -4.35
N ALA A 69 13.42 4.49 -3.56
CA ALA A 69 13.23 5.90 -3.24
C ALA A 69 14.29 6.45 -2.27
N THR A 70 14.75 5.67 -1.29
CA THR A 70 15.65 6.13 -0.22
C THR A 70 17.13 5.81 -0.41
N GLU A 71 17.47 4.71 -1.09
CA GLU A 71 18.87 4.32 -1.30
C GLU A 71 19.39 4.97 -2.59
N ASP A 72 20.00 6.14 -2.45
CA ASP A 72 20.69 6.81 -3.55
C ASP A 72 22.08 6.19 -3.79
N GLU A 73 22.58 6.28 -5.03
CA GLU A 73 23.90 5.78 -5.48
C GLU A 73 24.19 4.26 -5.46
N VAL A 74 23.24 3.41 -5.06
CA VAL A 74 23.42 1.94 -5.08
C VAL A 74 23.41 1.33 -6.48
N LEU A 75 24.34 0.39 -6.75
CA LEU A 75 24.53 -0.22 -8.07
C LEU A 75 23.25 -0.84 -8.65
N TRP A 76 22.45 -1.53 -7.82
CA TRP A 76 21.23 -2.16 -8.29
C TRP A 76 20.20 -1.13 -8.77
N LYS A 77 20.10 0.04 -8.11
CA LYS A 77 19.25 1.15 -8.54
C LYS A 77 19.71 1.70 -9.88
N LYS A 78 21.03 1.89 -10.07
CA LYS A 78 21.62 2.31 -11.36
C LYS A 78 21.23 1.36 -12.49
N VAL A 79 21.34 0.04 -12.27
CA VAL A 79 20.91 -0.98 -13.25
C VAL A 79 19.42 -0.86 -13.60
N ILE A 80 18.56 -0.65 -12.58
CA ILE A 80 17.12 -0.47 -12.80
C ILE A 80 16.84 0.81 -13.59
N VAL A 81 17.46 1.94 -13.24
CA VAL A 81 17.30 3.21 -13.96
C VAL A 81 17.79 3.08 -15.40
N CYS A 82 18.94 2.46 -15.65
CA CYS A 82 19.40 2.23 -17.03
C CYS A 82 18.44 1.37 -17.86
N LYS A 83 17.75 0.41 -17.23
CA LYS A 83 16.87 -0.53 -17.95
C LYS A 83 15.44 -0.03 -18.11
N TYR A 84 14.90 0.66 -17.11
CA TYR A 84 13.49 1.04 -17.03
C TYR A 84 13.25 2.54 -17.02
N ASP A 85 14.32 3.34 -16.93
CA ASP A 85 14.30 4.79 -16.75
C ASP A 85 13.66 5.22 -15.40
N SER A 86 13.94 6.44 -14.98
CA SER A 86 13.37 7.05 -13.78
C SER A 86 12.31 8.09 -14.15
N ASP A 87 11.39 8.34 -13.24
CA ASP A 87 10.60 9.55 -13.28
C ASP A 87 11.48 10.80 -13.14
N ARG A 88 10.90 11.97 -13.45
CA ARG A 88 11.61 13.26 -13.50
C ARG A 88 12.39 13.56 -12.21
N LEU A 89 11.92 13.09 -11.05
CA LEU A 89 12.43 13.47 -9.73
C LEU A 89 13.19 12.35 -9.02
N GLY A 90 13.41 11.22 -9.69
CA GLY A 90 14.24 10.13 -9.16
C GLY A 90 13.58 9.26 -8.09
N TRP A 91 12.29 9.47 -7.78
CA TRP A 91 11.58 8.73 -6.74
C TRP A 91 11.12 7.36 -7.21
N TRP A 92 10.73 7.23 -8.47
CA TRP A 92 10.10 6.02 -8.99
C TRP A 92 10.64 5.67 -10.38
N SER A 93 10.85 4.39 -10.67
CA SER A 93 11.13 3.97 -12.04
C SER A 93 9.88 4.09 -12.93
N LYS A 94 10.04 4.34 -14.23
CA LYS A 94 8.92 4.31 -15.18
C LYS A 94 8.36 2.88 -15.34
N LYS A 95 7.07 2.79 -15.72
CA LYS A 95 6.44 1.50 -16.05
C LYS A 95 7.08 0.94 -17.33
N SER A 96 7.40 -0.36 -17.34
CA SER A 96 8.07 -0.98 -18.49
C SER A 96 7.18 -1.01 -19.73
N HIS A 97 7.70 -0.57 -20.87
CA HIS A 97 7.02 -0.67 -22.18
C HIS A 97 7.27 -2.01 -22.90
N PHE A 98 8.06 -2.93 -22.33
CA PHE A 98 8.39 -4.20 -22.97
C PHE A 98 7.16 -5.11 -23.11
N ALA A 99 6.86 -5.50 -24.35
CA ALA A 99 5.72 -6.34 -24.73
C ALA A 99 5.82 -7.79 -24.22
N HIS A 100 7.04 -8.29 -23.97
CA HIS A 100 7.28 -9.66 -23.54
C HIS A 100 8.17 -9.74 -22.29
N GLY A 101 7.81 -10.64 -21.38
CA GLY A 101 8.52 -10.92 -20.13
C GLY A 101 7.82 -10.37 -18.87
N VAL A 102 7.41 -11.27 -17.97
CA VAL A 102 7.02 -10.94 -16.59
C VAL A 102 8.29 -10.71 -15.76
N GLY A 103 8.95 -9.57 -16.00
CA GLY A 103 10.14 -9.21 -15.21
C GLY A 103 9.77 -9.01 -13.73
N CYS A 104 10.63 -9.47 -12.82
CA CYS A 104 10.45 -9.27 -11.37
C CYS A 104 10.17 -7.80 -11.02
N TRP A 105 10.83 -6.86 -11.70
CA TRP A 105 10.61 -5.42 -11.51
C TRP A 105 9.20 -4.96 -11.91
N LYS A 106 8.62 -5.51 -12.98
CA LYS A 106 7.22 -5.25 -13.37
C LYS A 106 6.25 -5.71 -12.27
N SER A 107 6.54 -6.84 -11.64
CA SER A 107 5.77 -7.38 -10.51
C SER A 107 5.93 -6.55 -9.23
N ILE A 108 7.07 -5.86 -9.04
CA ILE A 108 7.28 -4.89 -7.96
C ILE A 108 6.47 -3.62 -8.23
N LEU A 109 6.56 -3.09 -9.46
CA LEU A 109 5.83 -1.89 -9.88
C LEU A 109 4.30 -2.04 -9.86
N SER A 110 3.77 -3.26 -9.80
CA SER A 110 2.34 -3.49 -9.59
C SER A 110 1.85 -2.97 -8.22
N THR A 111 2.75 -2.69 -7.28
CA THR A 111 2.44 -2.15 -5.95
C THR A 111 2.70 -0.65 -5.83
N LEU A 112 3.08 0.02 -6.93
CA LEU A 112 3.49 1.42 -6.93
C LEU A 112 2.36 2.37 -6.50
N ASP A 113 1.12 2.12 -6.93
CA ASP A 113 0.00 3.02 -6.61
C ASP A 113 -0.35 2.97 -5.11
N PHE A 114 -0.29 1.77 -4.50
CA PHE A 114 -0.40 1.61 -3.04
C PHE A 114 0.76 2.27 -2.30
N PHE A 115 1.98 2.14 -2.83
CA PHE A 115 3.15 2.77 -2.23
C PHE A 115 3.04 4.29 -2.23
N LYS A 116 2.70 4.91 -3.38
CA LYS A 116 2.50 6.36 -3.52
C LYS A 116 1.39 6.90 -2.60
N SER A 117 0.33 6.13 -2.35
CA SER A 117 -0.73 6.56 -1.43
C SER A 117 -0.32 6.48 0.04
N SER A 118 0.72 5.68 0.36
CA SER A 118 1.20 5.38 1.71
C SER A 118 2.46 6.16 2.12
N VAL A 119 2.89 7.14 1.31
CA VAL A 119 4.05 7.98 1.56
C VAL A 119 3.66 9.46 1.59
N ARG A 120 4.42 10.24 2.36
CA ARG A 120 4.43 11.71 2.38
C ARG A 120 5.87 12.20 2.23
N PHE A 121 6.05 13.49 1.98
CA PHE A 121 7.37 14.09 1.78
C PHE A 121 7.64 15.14 2.83
N GLU A 122 8.88 15.17 3.31
CA GLU A 122 9.43 16.25 4.12
C GLU A 122 10.31 17.09 3.20
N VAL A 123 9.93 18.35 3.05
CA VAL A 123 10.59 19.29 2.14
C VAL A 123 11.82 19.85 2.82
N GLU A 124 12.98 19.67 2.19
CA GLU A 124 14.21 20.36 2.53
C GLU A 124 14.55 21.35 1.42
N ASN A 125 15.29 20.96 0.39
CA ASN A 125 15.61 21.85 -0.72
C ASN A 125 14.45 22.05 -1.71
N GLY A 126 13.42 21.20 -1.66
CA GLY A 126 12.23 21.23 -2.51
C GLY A 126 12.45 20.81 -3.97
N ALA A 127 13.65 20.33 -4.33
CA ALA A 127 14.02 20.02 -5.71
C ALA A 127 13.38 18.73 -6.23
N ARG A 128 13.03 17.79 -5.34
CA ARG A 128 12.44 16.50 -5.68
C ARG A 128 10.95 16.42 -5.29
N VAL A 129 10.33 17.47 -4.77
CA VAL A 129 8.91 17.44 -4.36
C VAL A 129 8.05 18.28 -5.31
N LEU A 130 7.02 17.70 -5.92
CA LEU A 130 6.05 18.42 -6.74
C LEU A 130 5.05 19.17 -5.87
N PHE A 131 4.98 20.49 -6.06
CA PHE A 131 4.12 21.36 -5.24
C PHE A 131 2.66 20.90 -5.23
N TRP A 132 2.09 20.63 -6.40
CA TRP A 132 0.66 20.28 -6.51
C TRP A 132 0.36 18.79 -6.34
N HIS A 133 1.31 17.91 -6.66
CA HIS A 133 1.04 16.47 -6.85
C HIS A 133 1.42 15.62 -5.64
N ASP A 134 2.39 16.05 -4.84
CA ASP A 134 2.93 15.28 -3.72
C ASP A 134 2.29 15.67 -2.38
N LYS A 135 2.30 14.73 -1.43
CA LYS A 135 1.80 14.93 -0.06
C LYS A 135 2.91 15.49 0.82
N TRP A 136 3.12 16.80 0.78
CA TRP A 136 4.16 17.45 1.59
C TRP A 136 3.59 18.51 2.54
N CYS A 137 2.38 19.00 2.27
CA CYS A 137 1.68 20.00 3.07
C CYS A 137 0.33 19.44 3.53
N GLY A 138 0.33 18.69 4.63
CA GLY A 138 -0.86 17.98 5.16
C GLY A 138 -1.00 16.54 4.66
N ASP A 139 -2.22 15.98 4.77
CA ASP A 139 -2.48 14.54 4.54
C ASP A 139 -2.80 14.17 3.08
N GLN A 140 -2.99 15.17 2.22
CA GLN A 140 -3.34 15.01 0.81
C GLN A 140 -2.59 16.00 -0.08
N PRO A 141 -2.43 15.72 -1.39
CA PRO A 141 -1.81 16.66 -2.31
C PRO A 141 -2.61 17.95 -2.44
N LEU A 142 -1.93 19.09 -2.64
CA LEU A 142 -2.58 20.40 -2.79
C LEU A 142 -3.58 20.43 -3.94
N LYS A 143 -3.36 19.69 -5.04
CA LYS A 143 -4.35 19.61 -6.12
C LYS A 143 -5.67 18.94 -5.74
N ALA A 144 -5.63 18.05 -4.75
CA ALA A 144 -6.83 17.38 -4.25
C ALA A 144 -7.59 18.28 -3.28
N HIS A 145 -6.86 19.09 -2.50
CA HIS A 145 -7.46 20.05 -1.58
C HIS A 145 -7.99 21.30 -2.29
N PHE A 146 -7.28 21.80 -3.30
CA PHE A 146 -7.61 23.01 -4.07
C PHE A 146 -7.72 22.71 -5.58
N PRO A 147 -8.72 21.93 -6.03
CA PRO A 147 -8.84 21.52 -7.44
C PRO A 147 -9.06 22.70 -8.39
N ASN A 148 -9.78 23.74 -7.96
CA ASN A 148 -10.03 24.93 -8.76
C ASN A 148 -8.76 25.75 -8.99
N LEU A 149 -7.95 25.96 -7.96
CA LEU A 149 -6.66 26.67 -8.07
C LEU A 149 -5.67 25.86 -8.90
N PHE A 150 -5.62 24.54 -8.70
CA PHE A 150 -4.79 23.66 -9.53
C PHE A 150 -5.17 23.74 -11.02
N ARG A 151 -6.46 23.87 -11.35
CA ARG A 151 -6.90 24.04 -12.74
C ARG A 151 -6.31 25.31 -13.35
N LEU A 152 -6.25 26.40 -12.58
CA LEU A 152 -5.73 27.70 -12.99
C LEU A 152 -4.22 27.83 -12.95
N ALA A 153 -3.52 27.00 -12.16
CA ALA A 153 -2.08 27.06 -12.00
C ALA A 153 -1.36 26.95 -13.35
N SER A 154 -0.45 27.89 -13.60
CA SER A 154 0.37 27.91 -14.83
C SER A 154 1.38 26.76 -14.84
N SER A 155 1.98 26.48 -13.68
CA SER A 155 3.02 25.46 -13.51
C SER A 155 2.52 24.30 -12.65
N LYS A 156 1.76 23.39 -13.25
CA LYS A 156 1.15 22.24 -12.54
C LYS A 156 2.17 21.20 -12.09
N GLU A 157 3.23 21.04 -12.86
CA GLU A 157 4.30 20.08 -12.63
C GLU A 157 5.55 20.74 -12.00
N ALA A 158 5.40 21.91 -11.39
CA ALA A 158 6.53 22.58 -10.76
C ALA A 158 6.90 21.96 -9.41
N THR A 159 8.18 21.99 -9.09
CA THR A 159 8.70 21.56 -7.78
C THR A 159 8.49 22.64 -6.73
N VAL A 160 8.59 22.27 -5.45
CA VAL A 160 8.53 23.23 -4.34
C VAL A 160 9.66 24.26 -4.47
N GLN A 161 10.85 23.84 -4.88
CA GLN A 161 11.98 24.73 -5.15
C GLN A 161 11.70 25.73 -6.26
N GLU A 162 11.02 25.31 -7.34
CA GLU A 162 10.71 26.18 -8.49
C GLU A 162 9.66 27.25 -8.12
N ILE A 163 8.76 26.97 -7.18
CA ILE A 163 7.71 27.90 -6.74
C ILE A 163 8.18 28.78 -5.58
N LEU A 164 9.05 28.27 -4.70
CA LEU A 164 9.55 29.03 -3.57
C LEU A 164 10.68 29.98 -4.00
N SER A 165 10.39 31.27 -3.97
CA SER A 165 11.34 32.32 -4.32
C SER A 165 11.97 32.94 -3.06
N TRP A 166 13.18 33.48 -3.20
CA TRP A 166 13.91 34.19 -2.14
C TRP A 166 14.17 35.63 -2.59
N ASN A 167 13.76 36.61 -1.79
CA ASN A 167 13.98 38.03 -2.09
C ASN A 167 15.21 38.64 -1.38
N GLY A 168 15.98 37.85 -0.63
CA GLY A 168 17.11 38.33 0.17
C GLY A 168 16.86 38.35 1.68
N SER A 169 15.59 38.44 2.11
CA SER A 169 15.21 38.45 3.52
C SER A 169 14.23 37.35 3.91
N GLU A 170 13.31 36.99 3.01
CA GLU A 170 12.26 36.01 3.28
C GLU A 170 11.96 35.14 2.06
N HIS A 171 11.50 33.93 2.33
CA HIS A 171 10.95 33.04 1.30
C HIS A 171 9.49 33.40 1.04
N PHE A 172 9.09 33.42 -0.23
CA PHE A 172 7.71 33.65 -0.64
C PHE A 172 7.30 32.70 -1.76
N TRP A 173 6.02 32.34 -1.76
CA TRP A 173 5.44 31.42 -2.75
C TRP A 173 5.07 32.18 -4.02
N ASN A 174 5.78 31.93 -5.11
CA ASN A 174 5.51 32.53 -6.42
C ASN A 174 4.51 31.68 -7.22
N ILE A 175 3.27 31.63 -6.74
CA ILE A 175 2.18 30.86 -7.38
C ILE A 175 1.59 31.71 -8.51
N THR A 176 1.75 31.24 -9.74
CA THR A 176 1.23 31.93 -10.93
C THR A 176 0.03 31.21 -11.51
N PHE A 177 -0.94 32.00 -11.97
CA PHE A 177 -2.16 31.52 -12.60
C PHE A 177 -2.24 31.94 -14.07
N THR A 178 -2.91 31.11 -14.87
CA THR A 178 -3.12 31.32 -16.32
C THR A 178 -3.99 32.53 -16.65
N ARG A 179 -4.77 33.01 -15.67
CA ARG A 179 -5.58 34.22 -15.72
C ARG A 179 -5.61 34.84 -14.33
N SER A 180 -6.02 36.10 -14.23
CA SER A 180 -6.33 36.70 -12.94
C SER A 180 -7.45 35.89 -12.24
N PRO A 181 -7.29 35.54 -10.95
CA PRO A 181 -8.34 34.93 -10.16
C PRO A 181 -9.58 35.82 -10.11
N ASN A 182 -10.76 35.21 -10.05
CA ASN A 182 -12.01 35.94 -9.80
C ASN A 182 -12.28 36.03 -8.29
N ASP A 183 -13.22 36.89 -7.90
CA ASP A 183 -13.60 37.13 -6.50
C ASP A 183 -13.95 35.83 -5.73
N TRP A 184 -14.61 34.86 -6.38
CA TRP A 184 -14.96 33.59 -5.74
C TRP A 184 -13.77 32.61 -5.57
N GLU A 185 -12.63 32.88 -6.20
CA GLU A 185 -11.39 32.10 -6.04
C GLU A 185 -10.48 32.72 -4.95
N GLU A 186 -10.75 33.95 -4.53
CA GLU A 186 -9.94 34.70 -3.56
C GLU A 186 -9.91 34.01 -2.19
N GLU A 187 -11.05 33.54 -1.69
CA GLU A 187 -11.13 32.80 -0.42
C GLU A 187 -10.26 31.53 -0.45
N SER A 188 -10.33 30.76 -1.55
CA SER A 188 -9.49 29.57 -1.72
C SER A 188 -7.99 29.90 -1.77
N ILE A 189 -7.62 31.06 -2.31
CA ILE A 189 -6.22 31.51 -2.35
C ILE A 189 -5.75 31.85 -0.94
N LEU A 190 -6.57 32.56 -0.15
CA LEU A 190 -6.25 32.89 1.23
C LEU A 190 -6.09 31.62 2.08
N ASP A 191 -6.97 30.63 1.90
CA ASP A 191 -6.87 29.32 2.56
C ASP A 191 -5.57 28.60 2.18
N LEU A 192 -5.21 28.60 0.89
CA LEU A 192 -3.96 28.00 0.41
C LEU A 192 -2.74 28.69 1.04
N LEU A 193 -2.70 30.02 1.04
CA LEU A 193 -1.58 30.77 1.61
C LEU A 193 -1.47 30.57 3.13
N SER A 194 -2.60 30.49 3.83
CA SER A 194 -2.64 30.22 5.27
C SER A 194 -2.10 28.82 5.58
N LEU A 195 -2.54 27.80 4.82
CA LEU A 195 -2.02 26.44 4.95
C LEU A 195 -0.51 26.37 4.68
N LEU A 196 -0.02 27.09 3.67
CA LEU A 196 1.40 27.15 3.33
C LEU A 196 2.22 27.86 4.42
N ALA A 197 1.68 28.92 5.03
CA ALA A 197 2.35 29.62 6.14
C ALA A 197 2.51 28.71 7.37
N ASP A 198 1.48 27.91 7.68
CA ASP A 198 1.50 26.97 8.80
C ASP A 198 2.43 25.77 8.58
N SER A 199 2.75 25.45 7.33
CA SER A 199 3.52 24.25 6.95
C SER A 199 4.98 24.24 7.45
N LYS A 200 5.50 25.36 8.00
CA LYS A 200 6.87 25.53 8.54
C LYS A 200 7.95 24.94 7.62
N VAL A 201 7.80 25.09 6.30
CA VAL A 201 8.84 24.66 5.36
C VAL A 201 10.04 25.59 5.49
N ASN A 202 11.05 25.14 6.24
CA ASN A 202 12.35 25.77 6.27
C ASN A 202 13.19 25.14 5.16
N VAL A 203 13.22 25.79 3.99
CA VAL A 203 14.03 25.31 2.89
C VAL A 203 15.50 25.49 3.25
N HIS A 204 16.18 24.37 3.47
CA HIS A 204 17.62 24.35 3.70
C HIS A 204 18.30 24.06 2.37
N PRO A 205 19.06 25.01 1.78
CA PRO A 205 19.65 24.82 0.45
C PRO A 205 20.62 23.64 0.34
N GLY A 206 21.19 23.19 1.46
CA GLY A 206 22.06 22.01 1.55
C GLY A 206 21.38 20.73 2.01
N GLY A 207 20.08 20.78 2.31
CA GLY A 207 19.29 19.61 2.67
C GLY A 207 18.82 18.82 1.45
N GLU A 208 18.45 17.56 1.64
CA GLU A 208 17.85 16.71 0.61
C GLU A 208 16.43 16.34 1.01
N ASP A 209 15.47 16.51 0.11
CA ASP A 209 14.07 16.13 0.35
C ASP A 209 13.96 14.67 0.79
N GLN A 210 13.14 14.39 1.78
CA GLN A 210 12.97 13.05 2.36
C GLN A 210 11.59 12.48 2.08
N ILE A 211 11.55 11.18 1.83
CA ILE A 211 10.31 10.42 1.75
C ILE A 211 10.02 9.79 3.12
N VAL A 212 8.77 9.88 3.55
CA VAL A 212 8.32 9.47 4.88
C VAL A 212 7.19 8.46 4.77
N TRP A 213 7.31 7.36 5.51
CA TRP A 213 6.31 6.30 5.51
C TRP A 213 5.09 6.68 6.35
N SER A 214 3.92 6.81 5.74
CA SER A 214 2.72 7.31 6.42
C SER A 214 2.00 6.26 7.29
N LEU A 215 2.36 4.98 7.19
CA LEU A 215 1.73 3.92 8.00
C LEU A 215 2.47 3.64 9.33
N ASP A 216 3.51 4.41 9.65
CA ASP A 216 4.21 4.36 10.93
C ASP A 216 4.33 5.79 11.47
N SER A 217 4.05 6.00 12.76
CA SER A 217 4.08 7.33 13.37
C SER A 217 5.47 7.97 13.40
N ARG A 218 6.55 7.17 13.30
CA ARG A 218 7.93 7.66 13.21
C ARG A 218 8.39 7.86 11.77
N GLY A 219 7.53 7.60 10.79
CA GLY A 219 7.91 7.73 9.38
C GLY A 219 8.76 6.60 8.82
N ILE A 220 8.96 5.51 9.58
CA ILE A 220 9.88 4.43 9.20
C ILE A 220 9.13 3.31 8.50
N PHE A 221 9.61 2.93 7.33
CA PHE A 221 9.06 1.79 6.60
C PHE A 221 9.26 0.48 7.36
N SER A 222 8.20 -0.33 7.42
CA SER A 222 8.31 -1.72 7.86
C SER A 222 7.39 -2.64 7.05
N VAL A 223 7.86 -3.87 6.80
CA VAL A 223 7.04 -4.93 6.19
C VAL A 223 5.80 -5.21 7.04
N LYS A 224 5.91 -5.06 8.37
CA LYS A 224 4.82 -5.26 9.31
C LYS A 224 3.67 -4.27 9.06
N SER A 225 3.96 -2.97 8.94
CA SER A 225 2.91 -1.96 8.77
C SER A 225 2.17 -2.08 7.44
N VAL A 226 2.84 -2.53 6.36
CA VAL A 226 2.14 -2.87 5.09
C VAL A 226 1.19 -4.05 5.29
N CYS A 227 1.65 -5.13 5.92
CA CYS A 227 0.80 -6.31 6.16
C CYS A 227 -0.42 -5.94 7.01
N GLU A 228 -0.23 -5.16 8.08
CA GLU A 228 -1.31 -4.73 8.99
C GLU A 228 -2.34 -3.85 8.28
N LYS A 229 -1.90 -2.90 7.44
CA LYS A 229 -2.81 -2.05 6.65
C LYS A 229 -3.71 -2.84 5.69
N LYS A 230 -3.25 -4.02 5.27
CA LYS A 230 -3.96 -4.92 4.35
C LYS A 230 -4.88 -5.92 5.08
N LEU A 231 -4.74 -6.06 6.41
CA LEU A 231 -5.67 -6.87 7.18
C LEU A 231 -7.02 -6.14 7.24
N VAL A 232 -8.07 -6.80 6.76
CA VAL A 232 -9.44 -6.35 6.98
C VAL A 232 -9.82 -6.80 8.39
N SER A 233 -9.85 -5.88 9.35
CA SER A 233 -10.44 -6.15 10.66
C SER A 233 -11.96 -6.22 10.49
N ILE A 234 -12.52 -7.41 10.62
CA ILE A 234 -13.97 -7.59 10.66
C ILE A 234 -14.30 -7.82 12.13
N SER A 235 -15.14 -6.95 12.70
CA SER A 235 -15.72 -7.20 14.01
C SER A 235 -16.50 -8.52 13.94
N THR A 236 -15.99 -9.55 14.60
CA THR A 236 -16.65 -10.84 14.70
C THR A 236 -17.01 -11.08 16.16
N ASP A 237 -18.18 -11.68 16.42
CA ASP A 237 -18.58 -12.15 17.75
C ASP A 237 -17.79 -13.42 18.16
N PHE A 238 -16.53 -13.52 17.74
CA PHE A 238 -15.69 -14.68 18.00
C PHE A 238 -15.18 -14.63 19.46
N PRO A 239 -15.38 -15.69 20.26
CA PRO A 239 -14.96 -15.74 21.67
C PRO A 239 -13.45 -15.99 21.79
N ALA A 240 -12.64 -15.02 21.36
CA ALA A 240 -11.18 -15.14 21.29
C ALA A 240 -10.53 -15.33 22.65
N LYS A 241 -11.05 -14.67 23.68
CA LYS A 241 -10.48 -14.73 25.04
C LYS A 241 -10.72 -16.11 25.65
N GLU A 242 -11.92 -16.64 25.48
CA GLU A 242 -12.36 -17.93 26.00
C GLU A 242 -11.57 -19.08 25.36
N ILE A 243 -11.30 -19.00 24.05
CA ILE A 243 -10.57 -20.04 23.33
C ILE A 243 -9.05 -19.92 23.59
N TRP A 244 -8.46 -18.74 23.35
CA TRP A 244 -7.01 -18.58 23.31
C TRP A 244 -6.36 -18.28 24.66
N LYS A 245 -7.10 -17.74 25.64
CA LYS A 245 -6.59 -17.49 27.01
C LYS A 245 -6.98 -18.58 28.01
N SER A 246 -7.60 -19.67 27.57
CA SER A 246 -7.89 -20.81 28.44
C SER A 246 -6.61 -21.50 28.94
N LYS A 247 -6.69 -22.21 30.07
CA LYS A 247 -5.60 -23.07 30.58
C LYS A 247 -5.47 -24.40 29.83
N ALA A 248 -6.29 -24.63 28.79
CA ALA A 248 -6.30 -25.89 28.06
C ALA A 248 -5.05 -26.04 27.19
N PRO A 249 -4.64 -27.28 26.86
CA PRO A 249 -3.53 -27.50 25.93
C PRO A 249 -3.80 -26.89 24.55
N THR A 250 -2.77 -26.42 23.85
CA THR A 250 -2.87 -25.77 22.53
C THR A 250 -3.68 -26.56 21.51
N LYS A 251 -3.57 -27.90 21.54
CA LYS A 251 -4.35 -28.80 20.66
C LYS A 251 -5.86 -28.72 20.93
N ALA A 252 -6.26 -28.60 22.20
CA ALA A 252 -7.66 -28.44 22.59
C ALA A 252 -8.20 -27.06 22.20
N CYS A 253 -7.41 -25.99 22.37
CA CYS A 253 -7.79 -24.65 21.92
C CYS A 253 -7.95 -24.59 20.39
N PHE A 254 -7.05 -25.23 19.65
CA PHE A 254 -7.17 -25.34 18.19
C PHE A 254 -8.43 -26.10 17.77
N LEU A 255 -8.75 -27.21 18.45
CA LEU A 255 -9.98 -27.97 18.19
C LEU A 255 -11.23 -27.13 18.50
N ALA A 256 -11.25 -26.39 19.61
CA ALA A 256 -12.33 -25.48 19.97
C ALA A 256 -12.49 -24.35 18.94
N TRP A 257 -11.38 -23.78 18.45
CA TRP A 257 -11.39 -22.82 17.34
C TRP A 257 -12.00 -23.42 16.07
N ALA A 258 -11.56 -24.61 15.67
CA ALA A 258 -12.12 -25.30 14.50
C ALA A 258 -13.62 -25.62 14.69
N ALA A 259 -14.04 -25.96 15.92
CA ALA A 259 -15.42 -26.25 16.27
C ALA A 259 -16.31 -25.00 16.20
N SER A 260 -15.84 -23.86 16.71
CA SER A 260 -16.56 -22.59 16.66
C SER A 260 -16.87 -22.12 15.22
N LYS A 261 -16.05 -22.55 14.26
CA LYS A 261 -16.23 -22.28 12.82
C LYS A 261 -17.03 -23.36 12.09
N GLY A 262 -17.45 -24.42 12.78
CA GLY A 262 -18.08 -25.59 12.18
C GLY A 262 -17.17 -26.31 11.19
N LYS A 263 -15.85 -26.33 11.42
CA LYS A 263 -14.86 -26.91 10.49
C LYS A 263 -14.16 -28.15 11.04
N VAL A 264 -14.67 -28.74 12.12
CA VAL A 264 -14.20 -30.04 12.61
C VAL A 264 -14.73 -31.15 11.71
N PRO A 265 -13.88 -32.10 11.24
CA PRO A 265 -14.29 -33.22 10.41
C PRO A 265 -15.09 -34.24 11.24
N THR A 266 -16.36 -33.93 11.45
CA THR A 266 -17.36 -34.85 12.02
C THR A 266 -18.07 -35.59 10.90
N GLU A 267 -18.63 -36.77 11.19
CA GLU A 267 -19.36 -37.58 10.20
C GLU A 267 -20.50 -36.78 9.51
N ILE A 268 -21.19 -35.94 10.27
CA ILE A 268 -22.26 -35.05 9.78
C ILE A 268 -21.70 -34.03 8.78
N MET A 269 -20.53 -33.45 9.07
CA MET A 269 -19.89 -32.45 8.19
C MET A 269 -19.29 -33.07 6.93
N LEU A 270 -18.80 -34.31 7.02
CA LEU A 270 -18.33 -35.09 5.87
C LEU A 270 -19.48 -35.44 4.92
N LYS A 271 -20.61 -35.92 5.47
CA LYS A 271 -21.85 -36.18 4.72
C LYS A 271 -22.39 -34.91 4.05
N LYS A 272 -22.41 -33.79 4.79
CA LYS A 272 -22.82 -32.47 4.25
C LYS A 272 -21.96 -31.97 3.10
N LYS A 273 -20.68 -32.38 3.04
CA LYS A 273 -19.74 -32.05 1.96
C LYS A 273 -19.64 -33.12 0.86
N LYS A 274 -20.49 -34.15 0.87
CA LYS A 274 -20.49 -35.28 -0.08
C LYS A 274 -19.14 -36.02 -0.17
N LEU A 275 -18.41 -36.08 0.94
CA LEU A 275 -17.16 -36.85 1.02
C LEU A 275 -17.49 -38.24 1.56
N GLN A 276 -17.45 -39.26 0.69
CA GLN A 276 -17.53 -40.65 1.10
C GLN A 276 -16.13 -41.28 1.01
N PHE A 277 -15.72 -41.96 2.08
CA PHE A 277 -14.55 -42.83 2.03
C PHE A 277 -15.02 -44.19 1.52
N SER A 278 -14.44 -44.65 0.40
CA SER A 278 -14.53 -46.04 -0.06
C SER A 278 -13.57 -46.91 0.74
#